data_AF-A0A9L0IYH4-F1
#
_entry.id   AF-A0A9L0IYH4-F1
#
_cell.length_a   1.000
_cell.length_b   1.000
_cell.length_c   1.000
_cell.angle_alpha   90.00
_cell.angle_beta   90.00
_cell.angle_gamma   90.00
#
_symmetry.space_group_name_H-M   'P 1'
#
loop_
_entity.id
_entity.type
_entity.pdbx_description
1 polymer ?
#
loop_
_entity_poly.entity_id
_entity_poly.type
_entity_poly.pdbx_seq_one_letter_code
_entity_poly.pdbx_strand_id
1 'polypeptide(L)'
;MQPLLLFLAFLLPPEAGTEDIIRGHEAKPHSRPYMAFVQFLLENKKRCGGVLMREDFVLMAAHCWGRLISVTLGAHNIQKQEKIQQVMTVRQAICHPD
;
A
#
# COMPACT_ATOMS: atom_id res chain seq x y z
N MET A 1 35.55 -8.78 17.06
CA MET A 1 34.27 -9.42 16.64
C MET A 1 33.27 -8.46 16.00
N GLN A 2 33.36 -7.14 16.22
CA GLN A 2 32.54 -6.13 15.53
C GLN A 2 32.72 -5.98 14.00
N PRO A 3 33.90 -6.21 13.37
CA PRO A 3 34.02 -5.99 11.92
C PRO A 3 33.26 -7.04 11.11
N LEU A 4 33.10 -8.26 11.64
CA LEU A 4 32.34 -9.32 10.98
C LEU A 4 30.85 -8.98 10.89
N LEU A 5 30.30 -8.36 11.94
CA LEU A 5 28.90 -7.90 12.01
C LEU A 5 28.61 -6.77 11.01
N LEU A 6 29.56 -5.84 10.82
CA LEU A 6 29.44 -4.77 9.81
C LEU A 6 29.46 -5.31 8.38
N PHE A 7 30.29 -6.33 8.10
CA PHE A 7 30.32 -6.99 6.80
C PHE A 7 29.03 -7.78 6.50
N LEU A 8 28.42 -8.42 7.50
CA LEU A 8 27.14 -9.11 7.36
C LEU A 8 25.98 -8.18 7.02
N ALA A 9 25.99 -6.93 7.52
CA ALA A 9 24.97 -5.93 7.19
C ALA A 9 25.00 -5.49 5.72
N PHE A 10 26.17 -5.53 5.06
CA PHE A 10 26.31 -5.23 3.63
C PHE A 10 25.89 -6.38 2.70
N LEU A 11 25.77 -7.61 3.24
CA LEU A 11 25.31 -8.79 2.49
C LEU A 11 23.79 -8.96 2.52
N LEU A 12 23.08 -8.15 3.32
CA LEU A 12 21.62 -8.07 3.23
C LEU A 12 21.29 -7.43 1.89
N PRO A 13 20.61 -8.15 0.97
CA PRO A 13 20.15 -7.53 -0.26
C PRO A 13 19.27 -6.32 0.10
N PRO A 14 19.37 -5.20 -0.65
CA PRO A 14 18.41 -4.12 -0.52
C PRO A 14 17.01 -4.73 -0.62
N GLU A 15 16.11 -4.33 0.29
CA GLU A 15 14.77 -4.89 0.48
C GLU A 15 14.27 -5.58 -0.78
N ALA A 16 14.25 -6.92 -0.74
CA ALA A 16 13.76 -7.69 -1.87
C ALA A 16 12.34 -7.20 -2.14
N GLY A 17 12.14 -6.54 -3.29
CA GLY A 17 10.84 -6.09 -3.76
C GLY A 17 9.97 -7.30 -4.09
N THR A 18 9.52 -8.01 -3.06
CA THR A 18 8.63 -9.17 -3.12
C THR A 18 7.19 -8.71 -2.92
N GLU A 19 6.80 -7.60 -3.53
CA GLU A 19 5.44 -7.04 -3.41
C GLU A 19 4.53 -7.47 -4.58
N ASP A 20 5.04 -8.30 -5.48
CA ASP A 20 4.27 -8.80 -6.62
C ASP A 20 3.52 -10.09 -6.31
N ILE A 21 2.28 -10.18 -6.77
CA ILE A 21 1.52 -11.43 -6.78
C ILE A 21 1.99 -12.27 -7.96
N ILE A 22 2.96 -13.15 -7.72
CA ILE A 22 3.53 -14.03 -8.75
C ILE A 22 2.64 -15.25 -8.96
N ARG A 23 2.27 -15.54 -10.22
CA ARG A 23 1.38 -16.67 -10.61
C ARG A 23 -0.02 -16.66 -9.95
N GLY A 24 -0.50 -15.48 -9.55
CA GLY A 24 -1.88 -15.30 -9.13
C GLY A 24 -2.87 -15.43 -10.30
N HIS A 25 -4.15 -15.38 -9.96
CA HIS A 25 -5.24 -15.22 -10.92
C HIS A 25 -6.06 -13.98 -10.54
N GLU A 26 -6.76 -13.41 -11.51
CA GLU A 26 -7.63 -12.27 -11.28
C GLU A 26 -8.74 -12.63 -10.29
N ALA A 27 -8.91 -11.80 -9.26
CA ALA A 27 -10.01 -11.97 -8.32
C ALA A 27 -11.36 -11.76 -9.01
N LYS A 28 -12.42 -12.45 -8.57
CA LYS A 28 -13.78 -12.14 -9.03
C LYS A 28 -14.07 -10.65 -8.70
N PRO A 29 -14.65 -9.87 -9.65
CA PRO A 29 -14.97 -8.48 -9.40
C PRO A 29 -15.68 -8.26 -8.07
N HIS A 30 -15.12 -7.34 -7.29
CA HIS A 30 -15.64 -6.90 -5.99
C HIS A 30 -15.78 -7.99 -4.92
N SER A 31 -15.12 -9.15 -5.08
CA SER A 31 -15.05 -10.21 -4.05
C SER A 31 -14.14 -9.86 -2.85
N ARG A 32 -13.46 -8.72 -2.92
CA ARG A 32 -12.58 -8.14 -1.89
C ARG A 32 -12.98 -6.69 -1.62
N PRO A 33 -14.20 -6.43 -1.09
CA PRO A 33 -14.74 -5.08 -0.97
C PRO A 33 -13.94 -4.19 -0.01
N TYR A 34 -13.13 -4.78 0.87
CA TYR A 34 -12.25 -4.08 1.79
C TYR A 34 -10.94 -3.59 1.16
N MET A 35 -10.63 -3.98 -0.08
CA MET A 35 -9.35 -3.65 -0.71
C MET A 35 -9.30 -2.15 -1.06
N ALA A 36 -8.24 -1.49 -0.59
CA ALA A 36 -7.97 -0.09 -0.84
C ALA A 36 -6.73 0.08 -1.70
N PHE A 37 -6.81 0.94 -2.71
CA PHE A 37 -5.66 1.39 -3.47
C PHE A 37 -5.19 2.74 -2.95
N VAL A 38 -3.94 2.83 -2.50
CA VAL A 38 -3.38 4.00 -1.82
C VAL A 38 -2.35 4.65 -2.73
N GLN A 39 -2.48 5.95 -2.99
CA GLN A 39 -1.58 6.74 -3.82
C GLN A 39 -1.00 7.94 -3.06
N PHE A 40 0.31 8.14 -3.17
CA PHE A 40 1.03 9.25 -2.57
C PHE A 40 1.32 10.31 -3.63
N LEU A 41 0.63 11.45 -3.60
CA LEU A 41 0.63 12.39 -4.73
C LEU A 41 1.92 13.21 -4.86
N LEU A 42 2.77 13.30 -3.82
CA LEU A 42 4.02 14.08 -3.84
C LEU A 42 5.29 13.21 -3.91
N GLU A 43 5.20 11.93 -3.55
CA GLU A 43 6.33 11.01 -3.40
C GLU A 43 6.49 10.11 -4.62
N ASN A 44 6.78 10.71 -5.78
CA ASN A 44 6.93 10.01 -7.06
C ASN A 44 5.73 9.11 -7.42
N LYS A 45 4.53 9.44 -6.94
CA LYS A 45 3.33 8.61 -7.14
C LYS A 45 3.51 7.18 -6.65
N LYS A 46 4.20 6.99 -5.50
CA LYS A 46 4.25 5.70 -4.80
C LYS A 46 2.83 5.15 -4.64
N ARG A 47 2.70 3.83 -4.72
CA ARG A 47 1.43 3.10 -4.60
C ARG A 47 1.57 2.04 -3.54
N CYS A 48 0.50 1.82 -2.79
CA CYS A 48 0.40 0.74 -1.83
C CYS A 48 -1.01 0.13 -1.84
N GLY A 49 -1.14 -1.05 -1.25
CA GLY A 49 -2.42 -1.60 -0.84
C GLY A 49 -2.82 -1.15 0.56
N GLY A 50 -4.10 -1.31 0.89
CA GLY A 50 -4.63 -1.14 2.23
C GLY A 50 -5.92 -1.93 2.44
N VAL A 51 -6.42 -1.90 3.67
CA VAL A 51 -7.65 -2.58 4.10
C VAL A 51 -8.58 -1.58 4.75
N LEU A 52 -9.78 -1.41 4.20
CA LEU A 52 -10.87 -0.68 4.83
C LEU A 52 -11.36 -1.48 6.05
N MET A 53 -10.95 -1.05 7.25
CA MET A 53 -11.34 -1.69 8.51
C MET A 53 -12.62 -1.09 9.10
N ARG A 54 -12.88 0.17 8.78
CA ARG A 54 -14.07 0.93 9.15
C ARG A 54 -14.41 1.89 8.03
N GLU A 55 -15.62 2.44 8.05
CA GLU A 55 -16.12 3.36 7.00
C GLU A 55 -15.16 4.52 6.70
N ASP A 56 -14.40 4.97 7.70
CA ASP A 56 -13.48 6.11 7.63
C ASP A 56 -12.02 5.73 7.93
N PHE A 57 -11.70 4.43 8.02
CA PHE A 57 -10.39 3.97 8.47
C PHE A 57 -9.80 2.89 7.55
N VAL A 58 -8.67 3.22 6.92
CA VAL A 58 -7.86 2.29 6.12
C VAL A 58 -6.59 1.94 6.87
N LEU A 59 -6.37 0.66 7.11
CA LEU A 59 -5.11 0.13 7.62
C LEU A 59 -4.15 -0.12 6.45
N MET A 60 -2.90 0.34 6.60
CA MET A 60 -1.81 0.13 5.63
C MET A 60 -0.50 -0.15 6.37
N ALA A 61 0.51 -0.63 5.65
CA ALA A 61 1.83 -0.88 6.23
C ALA A 61 2.56 0.41 6.61
N ALA A 62 3.36 0.39 7.68
CA ALA A 62 4.09 1.57 8.16
C ALA A 62 5.10 2.14 7.13
N HIS A 63 5.71 1.29 6.30
CA HIS A 63 6.61 1.75 5.24
C HIS A 63 5.86 2.47 4.09
N CYS A 64 4.54 2.33 4.01
CA CYS A 64 3.66 3.09 3.11
C CYS A 64 3.28 4.43 3.76
N TRP A 65 4.28 5.22 4.16
CA TRP A 65 4.08 6.52 4.75
C TRP A 65 4.44 7.65 3.77
N GLY A 66 3.74 8.78 3.88
CA GLY A 66 3.98 9.95 3.04
C GLY A 66 2.93 11.04 3.27
N ARG A 67 2.93 12.06 2.41
CA ARG A 67 2.02 13.20 2.45
C ARG A 67 1.05 13.16 1.29
N LEU A 68 -0.08 13.88 1.45
CA LEU A 68 -1.10 14.03 0.42
C LEU A 68 -1.53 12.70 -0.21
N ILE A 69 -2.14 11.86 0.62
CA ILE A 69 -2.53 10.50 0.27
C ILE A 69 -3.95 10.51 -0.31
N SER A 70 -4.14 9.83 -1.43
CA SER A 70 -5.44 9.56 -2.03
C SER A 70 -5.73 8.06 -1.95
N VAL A 71 -6.94 7.71 -1.56
CA VAL A 71 -7.42 6.32 -1.45
C VAL A 71 -8.54 6.11 -2.45
N THR A 72 -8.44 5.04 -3.25
CA THR A 72 -9.52 4.54 -4.09
C THR A 72 -10.07 3.24 -3.50
N LEU A 73 -11.38 3.21 -3.22
CA LEU A 73 -12.14 2.05 -2.78
C LEU A 73 -13.04 1.54 -3.90
N GLY A 74 -13.45 0.26 -3.82
CA GLY A 74 -14.41 -0.33 -4.76
C GLY A 74 -13.88 -0.63 -6.16
N ALA A 75 -12.59 -0.41 -6.41
CA ALA A 75 -11.98 -0.69 -7.70
C ALA A 75 -11.78 -2.19 -7.93
N HIS A 76 -12.11 -2.67 -9.12
CA HIS A 76 -11.65 -3.96 -9.65
C HIS A 76 -10.49 -3.75 -10.62
N ASN A 77 -10.62 -2.82 -11.57
CA ASN A 77 -9.54 -2.41 -12.46
C ASN A 77 -9.19 -0.93 -12.25
N ILE A 78 -8.03 -0.66 -11.66
CA ILE A 78 -7.59 0.70 -11.34
C ILE A 78 -7.30 1.59 -12.56
N GLN A 79 -7.11 1.00 -13.74
CA GLN A 79 -6.89 1.74 -14.98
C GLN A 79 -8.22 2.18 -15.63
N LYS A 80 -9.36 1.72 -15.11
CA LYS A 80 -10.69 2.06 -15.59
C LYS A 80 -11.44 2.87 -14.55
N GLN A 81 -12.18 3.87 -15.01
CA GLN A 81 -13.15 4.56 -14.18
C GLN A 81 -14.41 3.70 -14.04
N GLU A 82 -14.62 3.14 -12.84
CA GLU A 82 -15.79 2.30 -12.54
C GLU A 82 -16.78 3.09 -11.70
N LYS A 83 -18.09 2.92 -11.96
CA LYS A 83 -19.15 3.72 -11.30
C LYS A 83 -19.17 3.62 -9.78
N ILE A 84 -18.68 2.51 -9.23
CA ILE A 84 -18.70 2.24 -7.79
C ILE A 84 -17.41 2.67 -7.09
N GLN A 85 -16.40 3.14 -7.85
CA GLN A 85 -15.16 3.62 -7.26
C GLN A 85 -15.42 4.88 -6.45
N GLN A 86 -14.82 4.93 -5.26
CA GLN A 86 -14.82 6.12 -4.42
C GLN A 86 -13.39 6.56 -4.23
N VAL A 87 -13.10 7.82 -4.56
CA VAL A 87 -11.77 8.41 -4.43
C VAL A 87 -11.85 9.46 -3.32
N MET A 88 -11.01 9.31 -2.30
CA MET A 88 -11.02 10.17 -1.11
C MET A 88 -9.60 10.60 -0.76
N THR A 89 -9.44 11.87 -0.40
CA THR A 89 -8.19 12.37 0.18
C THR A 89 -8.14 12.03 1.66
N VAL A 90 -7.03 11.44 2.11
CA VAL A 90 -6.82 11.11 3.51
C VAL A 90 -6.66 12.38 4.33
N ARG A 91 -7.47 12.51 5.39
CA ARG A 91 -7.40 13.64 6.33
C ARG A 91 -6.15 13.58 7.21
N GLN A 92 -5.82 12.39 7.72
CA GLN A 92 -4.72 12.17 8.64
C GLN A 92 -4.18 10.75 8.46
N ALA A 93 -2.86 10.62 8.36
CA ALA A 93 -2.17 9.36 8.53
C ALA A 93 -1.71 9.24 9.99
N ILE A 94 -1.89 8.06 10.59
CA ILE A 94 -1.52 7.78 11.98
C ILE A 94 -0.55 6.60 11.96
N CYS A 95 0.72 6.84 12.31
CA CYS A 95 1.71 5.78 12.43
C CYS A 95 1.57 5.13 13.81
N HIS A 96 1.85 3.83 13.88
CA HIS A 96 2.00 3.18 15.18
C HIS A 96 3.14 3.85 15.97
N PRO A 97 3.01 4.04 17.30
CA PRO A 97 4.01 4.75 18.11
C PRO A 97 5.35 4.02 18.26
N ASP A 98 5.34 2.69 18.11
CA ASP A 98 6.50 1.80 18.22
C ASP A 98 6.97 1.29 16.85
#